data_AF-A0A8T5GZ90-F1
#
_entry.id   AF-A0A8T5GZ90-F1
#
_cell.length_a   1.000
_cell.length_b   1.000
_cell.length_c   1.000
_cell.angle_alpha   90.00
_cell.angle_beta   90.00
_cell.angle_gamma   90.00
#
_symmetry.space_group_name_H-M   'P 1'
#
loop_
_entity.id
_entity.type
_entity.pdbx_description
1 polymer ?
#
loop_
_entity_poly.entity_id
_entity_poly.type
_entity_poly.pdbx_seq_one_letter_code
_entity_poly.pdbx_strand_id
1 'polypeptide(L)'
;MRRVVVVCCLLVMIGFAGTGGVAAREPVDTNAGPLFGGQWTWANNTSSQTTSLDTLPSIAEDYTATWCTSCVKVEHVLQDMEEDGSIQKYHFHRANDHEDPFGSNETELYFDSRYEAKVPPIVVFNGTQKQVGSTPNSDSLEEDYRALISQSLNLGSGNTTFSWSSQESSKGIISWSIDIDLTLFADYQLSVNAWFVEASAEFTEGSNGEEIYPNIVTTIVEVGNSKTGSATLDVPNSYDGDDMQVHLMYQLTPIEVDTGDDVKETEDSNSIPSISIIASLSCVVAAAALLQRK
;
A
#
# COMPACT_ATOMS: atom_id res chain seq x y z
N MET A 1 22.14 36.54 39.32
CA MET A 1 22.86 36.16 38.08
C MET A 1 23.21 34.68 38.00
N ARG A 2 23.85 34.06 39.01
CA ARG A 2 24.20 32.61 38.98
C ARG A 2 23.01 31.63 38.83
N ARG A 3 21.82 31.95 39.34
CA ARG A 3 20.64 31.06 39.24
C ARG A 3 19.89 31.14 37.91
N VAL A 4 20.02 32.26 37.18
CA VAL A 4 19.37 32.45 35.87
C VAL A 4 20.15 31.73 34.76
N VAL A 5 21.48 31.66 34.88
CA VAL A 5 22.34 30.95 33.91
C VAL A 5 22.13 29.43 33.96
N VAL A 6 21.88 28.85 35.14
CA VAL A 6 21.64 27.40 35.28
C VAL A 6 20.30 26.97 34.66
N VAL A 7 19.26 27.81 34.73
CA VAL A 7 17.96 27.52 34.10
C VAL A 7 18.02 27.66 32.58
N CYS A 8 18.77 28.64 32.04
CA CYS A 8 19.00 28.72 30.60
C CYS A 8 19.83 27.54 30.06
N CYS A 9 20.83 27.06 30.79
CA CYS A 9 21.59 25.87 30.37
C CYS A 9 20.75 24.58 30.37
N LEU A 10 19.79 24.43 31.30
CA LEU A 10 18.87 23.29 31.32
C LEU A 10 17.81 23.36 30.20
N LEU A 11 17.36 24.54 29.81
CA LEU A 11 16.44 24.72 28.68
C LEU A 11 17.12 24.53 27.31
N VAL A 12 18.40 24.89 27.18
CA VAL A 12 19.17 24.67 25.94
C VAL A 12 19.54 23.19 25.74
N MET A 13 19.64 22.40 26.80
CA MET A 13 19.89 20.94 26.70
C MET A 13 18.64 20.12 26.31
N ILE A 14 17.45 20.72 26.34
CA ILE A 14 16.21 20.09 25.85
C ILE A 14 16.03 20.33 24.33
N GLY A 15 16.72 21.32 23.76
CA GLY A 15 16.65 21.67 22.34
C GLY A 15 17.48 20.79 21.39
N PHE A 16 18.13 19.74 21.89
CA PHE A 16 18.90 18.76 21.11
C PHE A 16 18.42 17.33 21.39
N ALA A 17 17.10 17.13 21.56
CA ALA A 17 16.54 15.82 21.27
C ALA A 17 16.63 15.65 19.75
N GLY A 18 17.75 15.10 19.27
CA GLY A 18 17.85 14.64 17.89
C GLY A 18 16.67 13.74 17.57
N THR A 19 16.24 13.75 16.33
CA THR A 19 15.20 12.86 15.78
C THR A 19 15.53 11.43 16.20
N GLY A 20 14.88 10.94 17.25
CA GLY A 20 15.18 9.65 17.83
C GLY A 20 14.80 8.56 16.84
N GLY A 21 15.78 7.82 16.35
CA GLY A 21 15.51 6.62 15.55
C GLY A 21 14.86 5.55 16.41
N VAL A 22 13.95 4.78 15.82
CA VAL A 22 13.53 3.48 16.38
C VAL A 22 14.51 2.45 15.87
N ALA A 23 15.01 1.55 16.73
CA ALA A 23 15.90 0.48 16.29
C ALA A 23 15.23 -0.31 15.17
N ALA A 24 15.87 -0.45 13.99
CA ALA A 24 15.31 -1.35 13.01
C ALA A 24 15.38 -2.78 13.54
N ARG A 25 14.39 -3.57 13.17
CA ARG A 25 14.43 -5.02 13.32
C ARG A 25 15.07 -5.61 12.09
N GLU A 26 15.59 -6.83 12.23
CA GLU A 26 15.99 -7.62 11.07
C GLU A 26 14.82 -7.71 10.07
N PRO A 27 15.10 -7.61 8.76
CA PRO A 27 14.08 -7.81 7.75
C PRO A 27 13.44 -9.20 7.87
N VAL A 28 12.14 -9.25 7.62
CA VAL A 28 11.36 -10.50 7.67
C VAL A 28 10.57 -10.70 6.39
N ASP A 29 10.37 -11.95 6.02
CA ASP A 29 9.47 -12.31 4.93
C ASP A 29 8.01 -11.95 5.30
N THR A 30 7.30 -11.34 4.35
CA THR A 30 5.88 -10.97 4.53
C THR A 30 4.95 -12.15 4.35
N ASN A 31 5.35 -13.15 3.58
CA ASN A 31 4.52 -14.20 3.00
C ASN A 31 3.32 -13.67 2.18
N ALA A 32 3.29 -12.37 1.84
CA ALA A 32 2.18 -11.73 1.13
C ALA A 32 2.24 -11.89 -0.40
N GLY A 33 3.38 -12.41 -0.88
CA GLY A 33 3.73 -12.57 -2.27
C GLY A 33 4.19 -11.30 -2.98
N PRO A 34 4.74 -11.42 -4.20
CA PRO A 34 5.31 -10.30 -4.94
C PRO A 34 4.32 -9.19 -5.28
N LEU A 35 4.79 -7.94 -5.16
CA LEU A 35 4.20 -6.74 -5.73
C LEU A 35 5.20 -6.11 -6.71
N PHE A 36 4.75 -5.83 -7.93
CA PHE A 36 5.60 -5.25 -8.99
C PHE A 36 4.77 -4.42 -9.97
N GLY A 37 5.43 -3.62 -10.81
CA GLY A 37 4.77 -2.73 -11.75
C GLY A 37 5.34 -1.33 -11.63
N GLY A 38 4.47 -0.36 -11.37
CA GLY A 38 4.88 1.03 -11.12
C GLY A 38 4.83 1.92 -12.36
N GLN A 39 4.47 1.41 -13.55
CA GLN A 39 4.20 2.28 -14.70
C GLN A 39 3.06 3.25 -14.36
N TRP A 40 3.24 4.54 -14.66
CA TRP A 40 2.31 5.57 -14.20
C TRP A 40 2.20 6.76 -15.13
N THR A 41 1.15 7.55 -14.97
CA THR A 41 1.02 8.86 -15.61
C THR A 41 0.15 9.79 -14.76
N TRP A 42 0.23 11.09 -15.00
CA TRP A 42 -0.71 12.05 -14.43
C TRP A 42 -2.15 11.71 -14.85
N ALA A 43 -3.09 11.75 -13.92
CA ALA A 43 -4.47 11.32 -14.16
C ALA A 43 -5.19 12.19 -15.22
N ASN A 44 -4.77 13.44 -15.39
CA ASN A 44 -5.27 14.37 -16.41
C ASN A 44 -4.63 14.17 -17.80
N ASN A 45 -3.65 13.27 -17.95
CA ASN A 45 -3.00 12.98 -19.21
C ASN A 45 -3.52 11.68 -19.85
N THR A 46 -3.23 11.50 -21.13
CA THR A 46 -3.39 10.20 -21.81
C THR A 46 -2.01 9.68 -22.16
N SER A 47 -1.70 8.45 -21.77
CA SER A 47 -0.37 7.86 -21.96
C SER A 47 -0.45 6.36 -22.20
N SER A 48 0.58 5.82 -22.85
CA SER A 48 0.82 4.39 -22.94
C SER A 48 2.31 4.10 -22.87
N GLN A 49 2.67 3.09 -22.08
CA GLN A 49 4.03 2.70 -21.79
C GLN A 49 4.15 1.18 -21.90
N THR A 50 5.24 0.70 -22.50
CA THR A 50 5.60 -0.71 -22.50
C THR A 50 7.00 -0.84 -21.91
N THR A 51 7.14 -1.70 -20.90
CA THR A 51 8.38 -1.87 -20.12
C THR A 51 8.70 -3.36 -20.01
N SER A 52 9.98 -3.73 -20.09
CA SER A 52 10.41 -5.10 -19.84
C SER A 52 10.34 -5.41 -18.34
N LEU A 53 9.89 -6.62 -17.98
CA LEU A 53 9.69 -7.00 -16.56
C LEU A 53 10.99 -6.97 -15.74
N ASP A 54 12.13 -7.22 -16.36
CA ASP A 54 13.47 -7.18 -15.75
C ASP A 54 14.01 -5.75 -15.55
N THR A 55 13.32 -4.74 -16.07
CA THR A 55 13.68 -3.32 -15.94
C THR A 55 12.69 -2.52 -15.09
N LEU A 56 11.66 -3.17 -14.54
CA LEU A 56 10.75 -2.50 -13.62
C LEU A 56 11.50 -2.06 -12.36
N PRO A 57 11.18 -0.88 -11.79
CA PRO A 57 11.77 -0.45 -10.54
C PRO A 57 11.37 -1.40 -9.41
N SER A 58 12.18 -1.47 -8.36
CA SER A 58 11.72 -2.10 -7.11
C SER A 58 10.69 -1.20 -6.45
N ILE A 59 9.65 -1.79 -5.89
CA ILE A 59 8.58 -1.08 -5.21
C ILE A 59 8.91 -0.97 -3.72
N ALA A 60 8.83 0.23 -3.16
CA ALA A 60 8.94 0.46 -1.72
C ALA A 60 7.61 1.02 -1.18
N GLU A 61 6.93 0.26 -0.35
CA GLU A 61 5.72 0.70 0.35
C GLU A 61 6.11 1.14 1.75
N ASP A 62 6.02 2.44 2.03
CA ASP A 62 6.40 3.06 3.31
C ASP A 62 5.15 3.41 4.11
N TYR A 63 4.91 2.69 5.21
CA TYR A 63 3.84 3.01 6.15
C TYR A 63 4.34 4.03 7.16
N THR A 64 3.77 5.24 7.08
CA THR A 64 4.24 6.45 7.74
C THR A 64 3.11 7.21 8.44
N ALA A 65 3.46 8.31 9.13
CA ALA A 65 2.52 9.31 9.57
C ALA A 65 3.15 10.71 9.70
N THR A 66 2.35 11.76 9.53
CA THR A 66 2.75 13.18 9.67
C THR A 66 3.26 13.56 11.08
N TRP A 67 2.93 12.77 12.10
CA TRP A 67 3.43 12.96 13.47
C TRP A 67 4.65 12.09 13.79
N CYS A 68 5.04 11.19 12.88
CA CYS A 68 6.11 10.23 13.11
C CYS A 68 7.48 10.83 12.82
N THR A 69 8.13 11.42 13.83
CA THR A 69 9.50 11.95 13.71
C THR A 69 10.51 10.88 13.28
N SER A 70 10.32 9.63 13.68
CA SER A 70 11.21 8.52 13.30
C SER A 70 11.06 8.10 11.83
N CYS A 71 9.96 8.48 11.17
CA CYS A 71 9.66 8.16 9.77
C CYS A 71 10.42 9.06 8.81
N VAL A 72 10.66 10.33 9.17
CA VAL A 72 11.44 11.30 8.38
C VAL A 72 12.79 10.72 7.91
N LYS A 73 13.48 9.98 8.79
CA LYS A 73 14.76 9.35 8.42
C LYS A 73 14.60 8.24 7.37
N VAL A 74 13.52 7.47 7.44
CA VAL A 74 13.19 6.43 6.46
C VAL A 74 12.83 7.10 5.13
N GLU A 75 11.95 8.10 5.16
CA GLU A 75 11.48 8.83 4.00
C GLU A 75 12.63 9.49 3.21
N HIS A 76 13.61 10.09 3.90
CA HIS A 76 14.80 10.66 3.24
C HIS A 76 15.67 9.61 2.55
N VAL A 77 15.87 8.45 3.17
CA VAL A 77 16.65 7.37 2.54
C VAL A 77 15.92 6.82 1.31
N LEU A 78 14.59 6.65 1.41
CA LEU A 78 13.79 6.24 0.26
C LEU A 78 13.75 7.32 -0.84
N GLN A 79 13.75 8.60 -0.47
CA GLN A 79 13.88 9.70 -1.43
C GLN A 79 15.18 9.61 -2.22
N ASP A 80 16.32 9.46 -1.54
CA ASP A 80 17.63 9.35 -2.19
C ASP A 80 17.68 8.14 -3.15
N MET A 81 17.07 7.01 -2.77
CA MET A 81 16.98 5.80 -3.60
C MET A 81 15.97 5.92 -4.76
N GLU A 82 14.96 6.77 -4.66
CA GLU A 82 14.04 7.04 -5.76
C GLU A 82 14.69 7.98 -6.79
N GLU A 83 15.41 9.01 -6.32
CA GLU A 83 16.11 9.97 -7.18
C GLU A 83 17.22 9.33 -8.04
N ASP A 84 17.86 8.28 -7.54
CA ASP A 84 18.85 7.51 -8.31
C ASP A 84 18.22 6.43 -9.23
N GLY A 85 16.90 6.23 -9.15
CA GLY A 85 16.12 5.28 -9.94
C GLY A 85 16.15 3.83 -9.44
N SER A 86 16.64 3.57 -8.23
CA SER A 86 16.69 2.22 -7.66
C SER A 86 15.30 1.70 -7.27
N ILE A 87 14.43 2.59 -6.80
CA ILE A 87 13.08 2.26 -6.35
C ILE A 87 12.04 3.23 -6.91
N GLN A 88 10.79 2.83 -6.80
CA GLN A 88 9.64 3.72 -6.82
C GLN A 88 8.91 3.58 -5.50
N LYS A 89 8.76 4.69 -4.76
CA LYS A 89 8.22 4.66 -3.40
C LYS A 89 6.76 5.09 -3.34
N TYR A 90 6.05 4.58 -2.34
CA TYR A 90 4.64 4.83 -2.11
C TYR A 90 4.39 5.00 -0.61
N HIS A 91 3.84 6.14 -0.21
CA HIS A 91 3.58 6.45 1.19
C HIS A 91 2.16 6.05 1.57
N PHE A 92 2.06 5.09 2.49
CA PHE A 92 0.83 4.64 3.11
C PHE A 92 0.68 5.35 4.46
N HIS A 93 -0.13 6.39 4.48
CA HIS A 93 -0.43 7.11 5.72
C HIS A 93 -1.45 6.34 6.57
N ARG A 94 -1.24 6.37 7.88
CA ARG A 94 -2.14 5.78 8.87
C ARG A 94 -3.54 6.40 8.83
N ALA A 95 -4.60 5.60 8.94
CA ALA A 95 -5.96 6.11 8.87
C ALA A 95 -6.58 6.44 10.23
N ASN A 96 -7.70 7.19 10.19
CA ASN A 96 -8.42 7.71 11.36
C ASN A 96 -7.54 8.42 12.38
N ASP A 97 -6.47 9.06 11.92
CA ASP A 97 -5.54 9.78 12.77
C ASP A 97 -5.85 11.26 12.72
N HIS A 98 -6.16 11.86 13.86
CA HIS A 98 -6.45 13.29 13.93
C HIS A 98 -5.24 14.19 13.62
N GLU A 99 -4.02 13.65 13.68
CA GLU A 99 -2.79 14.37 13.35
C GLU A 99 -2.34 14.13 11.90
N ASP A 100 -2.86 13.10 11.23
CA ASP A 100 -2.51 12.74 9.85
C ASP A 100 -3.75 12.73 8.93
N PRO A 101 -3.87 13.71 8.01
CA PRO A 101 -5.04 13.83 7.16
C PRO A 101 -5.02 12.95 5.90
N PHE A 102 -3.92 12.25 5.63
CA PHE A 102 -3.67 11.62 4.33
C PHE A 102 -4.11 10.17 4.25
N GLY A 103 -4.14 9.47 5.39
CA GLY A 103 -4.52 8.06 5.44
C GLY A 103 -6.02 7.83 5.27
N SER A 104 -6.39 6.70 4.66
CA SER A 104 -7.78 6.26 4.53
C SER A 104 -7.94 4.84 5.06
N ASN A 105 -9.15 4.49 5.51
CA ASN A 105 -9.44 3.12 5.97
C ASN A 105 -9.11 2.08 4.88
N GLU A 106 -9.32 2.42 3.62
CA GLU A 106 -9.06 1.52 2.50
C GLU A 106 -7.56 1.24 2.35
N THR A 107 -6.74 2.29 2.34
CA THR A 107 -5.28 2.18 2.15
C THR A 107 -4.60 1.56 3.38
N GLU A 108 -5.07 1.86 4.59
CA GLU A 108 -4.60 1.18 5.80
C GLU A 108 -5.01 -0.30 5.83
N LEU A 109 -6.25 -0.64 5.46
CA LEU A 109 -6.68 -2.04 5.37
C LEU A 109 -5.90 -2.82 4.31
N TYR A 110 -5.58 -2.20 3.17
CA TYR A 110 -4.70 -2.80 2.16
C TYR A 110 -3.35 -3.17 2.79
N PHE A 111 -2.68 -2.20 3.40
CA PHE A 111 -1.36 -2.40 3.98
C PHE A 111 -1.39 -3.41 5.14
N ASP A 112 -2.39 -3.31 6.03
CA ASP A 112 -2.56 -4.22 7.16
C ASP A 112 -2.86 -5.66 6.72
N SER A 113 -3.74 -5.84 5.74
CA SER A 113 -4.10 -7.17 5.25
C SER A 113 -2.92 -7.93 4.65
N ARG A 114 -1.95 -7.22 4.05
CA ARG A 114 -0.75 -7.82 3.46
C ARG A 114 0.37 -7.97 4.49
N TYR A 115 0.52 -7.01 5.39
CA TYR A 115 1.77 -6.85 6.15
C TYR A 115 1.59 -6.79 7.66
N GLU A 116 0.38 -6.91 8.21
CA GLU A 116 0.08 -6.72 9.63
C GLU A 116 0.64 -5.38 10.14
N ALA A 117 0.00 -4.29 9.70
CA ALA A 117 0.39 -2.93 10.04
C ALA A 117 0.31 -2.74 11.56
N LYS A 118 1.30 -2.03 12.12
CA LYS A 118 1.33 -1.74 13.56
C LYS A 118 1.55 -0.27 13.80
N VAL A 119 2.81 0.09 14.00
CA VAL A 119 3.22 1.45 14.31
C VAL A 119 4.29 1.80 13.30
N PRO A 120 4.18 2.96 12.62
CA PRO A 120 5.18 3.39 11.67
C PRO A 120 6.53 3.71 12.37
N PRO A 121 7.68 3.67 11.66
CA PRO A 121 7.81 3.35 10.23
C PRO A 121 7.91 1.85 9.95
N ILE A 122 7.31 1.44 8.83
CA ILE A 122 7.44 0.10 8.25
C ILE A 122 7.65 0.25 6.76
N VAL A 123 8.74 -0.32 6.23
CA VAL A 123 8.97 -0.37 4.78
C VAL A 123 8.85 -1.79 4.28
N VAL A 124 8.13 -1.98 3.18
CA VAL A 124 8.03 -3.25 2.47
C VAL A 124 8.59 -3.10 1.07
N PHE A 125 9.54 -3.97 0.72
CA PHE A 125 10.14 -4.01 -0.61
C PHE A 125 9.52 -5.13 -1.44
N ASN A 126 9.03 -4.76 -2.63
CA ASN A 126 8.45 -5.67 -3.62
C ASN A 126 7.35 -6.60 -3.06
N GLY A 127 6.69 -6.19 -1.98
CA GLY A 127 5.72 -6.99 -1.25
C GLY A 127 6.26 -8.22 -0.50
N THR A 128 7.56 -8.53 -0.57
CA THR A 128 8.13 -9.81 -0.06
C THR A 128 8.93 -9.67 1.23
N GLN A 129 9.58 -8.52 1.44
CA GLN A 129 10.45 -8.31 2.61
C GLN A 129 10.03 -7.04 3.33
N LYS A 130 9.85 -7.13 4.65
CA LYS A 130 9.44 -6.02 5.52
C LYS A 130 10.52 -5.70 6.54
N GLN A 131 10.84 -4.41 6.69
CA GLN A 131 11.71 -3.90 7.74
C GLN A 131 10.97 -2.86 8.57
N VAL A 132 11.03 -3.00 9.89
CA VAL A 132 10.36 -2.11 10.85
C VAL A 132 11.41 -1.29 11.58
N GLY A 133 11.22 0.02 11.71
CA GLY A 133 12.11 0.95 12.39
C GLY A 133 13.04 1.74 11.46
N SER A 134 13.83 2.66 12.03
CA SER A 134 14.56 3.71 11.30
C SER A 134 16.05 3.82 11.64
N THR A 135 16.59 2.88 12.42
CA THR A 135 18.03 2.79 12.72
C THR A 135 18.59 1.56 12.03
N PRO A 136 19.68 1.66 11.26
CA PRO A 136 20.16 0.54 10.46
C PRO A 136 20.57 -0.68 11.28
N ASN A 137 20.46 -1.85 10.66
CA ASN A 137 21.05 -3.11 11.12
C ASN A 137 22.51 -3.24 10.64
N SER A 138 22.90 -2.54 9.58
CA SER A 138 24.27 -2.43 9.05
C SER A 138 24.90 -1.04 9.26
N ASP A 139 25.86 -0.65 8.41
CA ASP A 139 26.54 0.65 8.46
C ASP A 139 25.58 1.81 8.11
N SER A 140 24.55 1.56 7.28
CA SER A 140 23.55 2.57 6.91
C SER A 140 22.20 1.95 6.55
N LEU A 141 21.13 2.74 6.65
CA LEU A 141 19.78 2.26 6.32
C LEU A 141 19.62 2.08 4.81
N GLU A 142 20.33 2.91 4.04
CA GLU A 142 20.43 2.78 2.59
C GLU A 142 21.06 1.45 2.20
N GLU A 143 22.14 1.02 2.86
CA GLU A 143 22.76 -0.28 2.60
C GLU A 143 21.81 -1.45 2.90
N ASP A 144 21.09 -1.38 4.03
CA ASP A 144 20.05 -2.37 4.37
C ASP A 144 19.01 -2.46 3.24
N TYR A 145 18.47 -1.33 2.79
CA TYR A 145 17.44 -1.29 1.75
C TYR A 145 17.95 -1.71 0.39
N ARG A 146 19.19 -1.34 0.02
CA ARG A 146 19.84 -1.81 -1.22
C ARG A 146 20.02 -3.33 -1.22
N ALA A 147 20.33 -3.93 -0.08
CA ALA A 147 20.38 -5.38 0.04
C ALA A 147 18.99 -6.01 -0.18
N LEU A 148 17.91 -5.40 0.31
CA LEU A 148 16.54 -5.89 0.13
C LEU A 148 16.08 -5.82 -1.34
N ILE A 149 16.31 -4.72 -2.04
CA ILE A 149 15.90 -4.56 -3.45
C ILE A 149 16.77 -5.36 -4.44
N SER A 150 17.95 -5.83 -4.01
CA SER A 150 18.79 -6.71 -4.84
C SER A 150 18.22 -8.12 -5.03
N GLN A 151 17.17 -8.47 -4.27
CA GLN A 151 16.51 -9.77 -4.34
C GLN A 151 15.59 -9.83 -5.57
N SER A 152 15.92 -10.70 -6.51
CA SER A 152 15.13 -10.92 -7.73
C SER A 152 13.75 -11.51 -7.41
N LEU A 153 12.70 -10.90 -7.96
CA LEU A 153 11.34 -11.45 -7.99
C LEU A 153 11.15 -12.57 -9.02
N ASN A 154 12.13 -12.79 -9.89
CA ASN A 154 12.11 -13.83 -10.94
C ASN A 154 10.91 -13.68 -11.91
N LEU A 155 10.56 -12.45 -12.27
CA LEU A 155 9.44 -12.14 -13.19
C LEU A 155 9.65 -12.63 -14.63
N GLY A 156 10.88 -13.01 -15.00
CA GLY A 156 11.25 -13.46 -16.34
C GLY A 156 11.56 -12.31 -17.30
N SER A 157 11.59 -12.60 -18.61
CA SER A 157 12.01 -11.69 -19.67
C SER A 157 10.85 -11.11 -20.50
N GLY A 158 9.63 -11.19 -19.98
CA GLY A 158 8.45 -10.67 -20.67
C GLY A 158 8.33 -9.16 -20.54
N ASN A 159 7.17 -8.62 -20.90
CA ASN A 159 6.90 -7.19 -20.82
C ASN A 159 5.53 -6.91 -20.20
N THR A 160 5.37 -5.68 -19.73
CA THR A 160 4.07 -5.13 -19.34
C THR A 160 3.77 -3.86 -20.11
N THR A 161 2.53 -3.73 -20.56
CA THR A 161 1.98 -2.54 -21.20
C THR A 161 0.92 -1.94 -20.31
N PHE A 162 1.10 -0.67 -19.98
CA PHE A 162 0.15 0.20 -19.32
C PHE A 162 -0.41 1.21 -20.33
N SER A 163 -1.71 1.46 -20.26
CA SER A 163 -2.34 2.58 -20.95
C SER A 163 -3.35 3.24 -20.04
N TRP A 164 -3.33 4.57 -20.02
CA TRP A 164 -4.33 5.41 -19.36
C TRP A 164 -4.90 6.39 -20.36
N SER A 165 -6.23 6.43 -20.45
CA SER A 165 -6.97 7.43 -21.24
C SER A 165 -7.80 8.28 -20.29
N SER A 166 -7.33 9.51 -20.05
CA SER A 166 -8.11 10.49 -19.29
C SER A 166 -9.42 10.81 -20.01
N GLN A 167 -10.48 10.98 -19.24
CA GLN A 167 -11.82 11.33 -19.71
C GLN A 167 -12.36 12.55 -18.95
N GLU A 168 -13.40 13.14 -19.50
CA GLU A 168 -14.15 14.21 -18.83
C GLU A 168 -14.74 13.73 -17.50
N SER A 169 -15.02 14.69 -16.61
CA SER A 169 -15.70 14.46 -15.32
C SER A 169 -14.94 13.56 -14.34
N SER A 170 -13.62 13.74 -14.23
CA SER A 170 -12.75 13.01 -13.28
C SER A 170 -12.85 11.49 -13.45
N LYS A 171 -12.82 11.01 -14.70
CA LYS A 171 -12.80 9.59 -15.02
C LYS A 171 -11.60 9.27 -15.91
N GLY A 172 -11.24 8.00 -15.98
CA GLY A 172 -10.32 7.52 -17.00
C GLY A 172 -10.46 6.03 -17.26
N ILE A 173 -9.86 5.58 -18.35
CA ILE A 173 -9.80 4.16 -18.71
C ILE A 173 -8.38 3.69 -18.53
N ILE A 174 -8.16 2.78 -17.57
CA ILE A 174 -6.92 2.02 -17.48
C ILE A 174 -7.03 0.78 -18.35
N SER A 175 -5.95 0.42 -19.04
CA SER A 175 -5.83 -0.84 -19.77
C SER A 175 -4.44 -1.42 -19.56
N TRP A 176 -4.35 -2.74 -19.49
CA TRP A 176 -3.11 -3.44 -19.25
C TRP A 176 -2.96 -4.69 -20.13
N SER A 177 -1.71 -5.07 -20.36
CA SER A 177 -1.31 -6.35 -20.94
C SER A 177 0.04 -6.75 -20.39
N ILE A 178 0.12 -7.90 -19.71
CA ILE A 178 1.37 -8.45 -19.17
C ILE A 178 1.68 -9.81 -19.79
N ASP A 179 2.90 -9.94 -20.31
CA ASP A 179 3.50 -11.20 -20.71
C ASP A 179 4.37 -11.71 -19.55
N ILE A 180 3.80 -12.53 -18.68
CA ILE A 180 4.48 -13.17 -17.55
C ILE A 180 4.17 -14.66 -17.53
N ASP A 181 5.16 -15.49 -17.20
CA ASP A 181 4.95 -16.92 -17.01
C ASP A 181 4.42 -17.21 -15.60
N LEU A 182 3.10 -17.24 -15.47
CA LEU A 182 2.42 -17.54 -14.20
C LEU A 182 2.65 -18.98 -13.71
N THR A 183 3.24 -19.87 -14.52
CA THR A 183 3.61 -21.21 -14.02
C THR A 183 4.72 -21.17 -12.99
N LEU A 184 5.54 -20.10 -12.99
CA LEU A 184 6.54 -19.81 -11.95
C LEU A 184 5.90 -19.36 -10.63
N PHE A 185 4.61 -19.02 -10.66
CA PHE A 185 3.83 -18.50 -9.54
C PHE A 185 2.56 -19.33 -9.33
N ALA A 186 2.65 -20.65 -9.53
CA ALA A 186 1.49 -21.55 -9.51
C ALA A 186 0.71 -21.54 -8.18
N ASP A 187 1.38 -21.21 -7.07
CA ASP A 187 0.79 -21.11 -5.74
C ASP A 187 0.21 -19.72 -5.43
N TYR A 188 0.14 -18.83 -6.43
CA TYR A 188 -0.33 -17.45 -6.29
C TYR A 188 -1.50 -17.15 -7.23
N GLN A 189 -2.37 -16.25 -6.79
CA GLN A 189 -3.38 -15.61 -7.63
C GLN A 189 -2.91 -14.20 -8.03
N LEU A 190 -3.11 -13.86 -9.32
CA LEU A 190 -2.82 -12.53 -9.86
C LEU A 190 -4.00 -11.59 -9.59
N SER A 191 -3.69 -10.43 -9.04
CA SER A 191 -4.56 -9.24 -9.00
C SER A 191 -3.85 -8.10 -9.71
N VAL A 192 -4.61 -7.28 -10.43
CA VAL A 192 -4.16 -6.10 -11.15
C VAL A 192 -4.87 -4.91 -10.52
N ASN A 193 -4.09 -3.95 -10.06
CA ASN A 193 -4.57 -2.82 -9.28
C ASN A 193 -4.18 -1.51 -9.96
N ALA A 194 -5.09 -0.55 -9.91
CA ALA A 194 -4.81 0.85 -10.19
C ALA A 194 -4.64 1.57 -8.86
N TRP A 195 -3.46 2.14 -8.63
CA TRP A 195 -3.20 2.97 -7.46
C TRP A 195 -3.27 4.42 -7.86
N PHE A 196 -4.07 5.19 -7.15
CA PHE A 196 -4.06 6.64 -7.24
C PHE A 196 -3.11 7.20 -6.19
N VAL A 197 -2.19 8.03 -6.67
CA VAL A 197 -1.09 8.56 -5.87
C VAL A 197 -1.04 10.05 -6.06
N GLU A 198 -1.17 10.79 -4.98
CA GLU A 198 -0.95 12.23 -4.98
C GLU A 198 0.55 12.49 -4.94
N ALA A 199 1.06 13.27 -5.89
CA ALA A 199 2.50 13.45 -6.04
C ALA A 199 3.10 14.17 -4.83
N SER A 200 2.38 15.15 -4.28
CA SER A 200 2.83 15.97 -3.16
C SER A 200 1.68 16.73 -2.50
N ALA A 201 1.60 16.70 -1.18
CA ALA A 201 0.67 17.54 -0.41
C ALA A 201 1.41 18.44 0.60
N GLU A 202 0.95 19.67 0.78
CA GLU A 202 1.44 20.63 1.78
C GLU A 202 0.63 20.51 3.08
N PHE A 203 1.30 20.16 4.18
CA PHE A 203 0.66 20.07 5.50
C PHE A 203 1.59 20.52 6.63
N THR A 204 1.57 21.83 6.91
CA THR A 204 2.44 22.44 7.92
C THR A 204 2.06 22.12 9.38
N GLU A 205 0.92 21.45 9.60
CA GLU A 205 0.46 21.08 10.95
C GLU A 205 1.06 19.74 11.44
N GLY A 206 1.81 19.03 10.58
CA GLY A 206 2.51 17.79 10.94
C GLY A 206 3.55 17.99 12.03
N SER A 207 3.51 17.15 13.07
CA SER A 207 4.42 17.28 14.22
C SER A 207 5.80 16.66 13.98
N ASN A 208 6.00 15.94 12.86
CA ASN A 208 7.31 15.43 12.46
C ASN A 208 8.23 16.52 11.85
N GLY A 209 7.69 17.69 11.53
CA GLY A 209 8.43 18.84 11.00
C GLY A 209 8.61 18.85 9.48
N GLU A 210 8.05 17.87 8.78
CA GLU A 210 7.92 17.92 7.32
C GLU A 210 6.73 18.81 6.95
N GLU A 211 6.91 19.64 5.93
CA GLU A 211 5.85 20.52 5.42
C GLU A 211 5.23 19.98 4.12
N ILE A 212 5.96 19.10 3.42
CA ILE A 212 5.59 18.54 2.12
C ILE A 212 5.70 17.02 2.19
N TYR A 213 4.61 16.33 1.89
CA TYR A 213 4.51 14.88 1.94
C TYR A 213 4.32 14.32 0.53
N PRO A 214 5.30 13.58 -0.03
CA PRO A 214 5.25 13.08 -1.40
C PRO A 214 4.59 11.70 -1.52
N ASN A 215 4.22 11.33 -2.74
CA ASN A 215 3.85 9.97 -3.16
C ASN A 215 2.77 9.31 -2.28
N ILE A 216 1.75 10.07 -1.89
CA ILE A 216 0.69 9.63 -0.97
C ILE A 216 -0.28 8.72 -1.72
N VAL A 217 -0.40 7.46 -1.29
CA VAL A 217 -1.40 6.55 -1.86
C VAL A 217 -2.77 6.90 -1.29
N THR A 218 -3.67 7.37 -2.16
CA THR A 218 -5.01 7.84 -1.75
C THR A 218 -6.10 6.81 -1.98
N THR A 219 -5.97 5.95 -3.00
CA THR A 219 -6.99 4.95 -3.36
C THR A 219 -6.36 3.77 -4.10
N ILE A 220 -6.85 2.56 -3.84
CA ILE A 220 -6.40 1.32 -4.50
C ILE A 220 -7.62 0.59 -5.07
N VAL A 221 -7.67 0.47 -6.39
CA VAL A 221 -8.78 -0.23 -7.07
C VAL A 221 -8.27 -1.50 -7.74
N GLU A 222 -8.77 -2.66 -7.32
CA GLU A 222 -8.59 -3.90 -8.09
C GLU A 222 -9.39 -3.78 -9.41
N VAL A 223 -8.68 -3.82 -10.53
CA VAL A 223 -9.25 -3.65 -11.87
C VAL A 223 -9.39 -4.97 -12.62
N GLY A 224 -8.71 -6.03 -12.19
CA GLY A 224 -8.89 -7.37 -12.73
C GLY A 224 -7.91 -8.38 -12.17
N ASN A 225 -8.00 -9.61 -12.64
CA ASN A 225 -7.19 -10.76 -12.20
C ASN A 225 -6.63 -11.56 -13.38
N SER A 226 -6.59 -10.94 -14.56
CA SER A 226 -6.19 -11.54 -15.83
C SER A 226 -5.01 -10.79 -16.43
N LYS A 227 -4.23 -11.46 -17.29
CA LYS A 227 -3.04 -10.86 -17.93
C LYS A 227 -3.35 -9.66 -18.83
N THR A 228 -4.58 -9.55 -19.32
CA THR A 228 -5.02 -8.44 -20.18
C THR A 228 -6.37 -7.94 -19.72
N GLY A 229 -6.59 -6.63 -19.77
CA GLY A 229 -7.90 -6.07 -19.48
C GLY A 229 -7.96 -4.56 -19.56
N SER A 230 -9.13 -4.03 -19.24
CA SER A 230 -9.39 -2.61 -19.15
C SER A 230 -10.50 -2.33 -18.14
N ALA A 231 -10.42 -1.22 -17.43
CA ALA A 231 -11.45 -0.77 -16.49
C ALA A 231 -11.64 0.75 -16.59
N THR A 232 -12.87 1.20 -16.34
CA THR A 232 -13.16 2.64 -16.17
C THR A 232 -13.13 2.95 -14.69
N LEU A 233 -12.39 4.00 -14.32
CA LEU A 233 -12.16 4.41 -12.94
C LEU A 233 -12.61 5.86 -12.74
N ASP A 234 -13.09 6.15 -11.54
CA ASP A 234 -13.22 7.50 -11.04
C ASP A 234 -11.87 7.93 -10.45
N VAL A 235 -11.40 9.12 -10.81
CA VAL A 235 -10.17 9.72 -10.29
C VAL A 235 -10.51 10.40 -8.96
N PRO A 236 -9.87 10.03 -7.83
CA PRO A 236 -10.10 10.68 -6.55
C PRO A 236 -9.60 12.13 -6.58
N ASN A 237 -10.06 12.94 -5.64
CA ASN A 237 -9.52 14.28 -5.47
C ASN A 237 -8.16 14.16 -4.76
N SER A 238 -7.20 14.99 -5.19
CA SER A 238 -6.02 15.30 -4.37
C SER A 238 -6.44 16.01 -3.08
N TYR A 239 -5.62 15.89 -2.04
CA TYR A 239 -5.69 16.69 -0.82
C TYR A 239 -5.53 18.17 -1.16
N ASP A 240 -4.53 18.51 -1.96
CA ASP A 240 -4.35 19.84 -2.54
C ASP A 240 -3.90 19.79 -4.01
N GLY A 241 -3.83 20.95 -4.67
CA GLY A 241 -3.34 21.00 -6.05
C GLY A 241 -4.16 20.22 -7.08
N ASP A 242 -3.51 19.90 -8.21
CA ASP A 242 -4.00 19.03 -9.30
C ASP A 242 -2.83 18.17 -9.79
N ASP A 243 -2.47 17.20 -8.97
CA ASP A 243 -1.23 16.42 -9.06
C ASP A 243 -1.47 14.92 -8.80
N MET A 244 -2.70 14.46 -9.06
CA MET A 244 -3.04 13.04 -8.97
C MET A 244 -2.38 12.24 -10.10
N GLN A 245 -1.77 11.12 -9.73
CA GLN A 245 -1.17 10.14 -10.62
C GLN A 245 -1.95 8.82 -10.55
N VAL A 246 -1.89 8.04 -11.63
CA VAL A 246 -2.43 6.68 -11.70
C VAL A 246 -1.31 5.71 -12.06
N HIS A 247 -1.13 4.69 -11.23
CA HIS A 247 -0.08 3.69 -11.33
C HIS A 247 -0.70 2.31 -11.54
N LEU A 248 -0.09 1.51 -12.41
CA LEU A 248 -0.46 0.11 -12.62
C LEU A 248 0.40 -0.82 -11.77
N MET A 249 -0.26 -1.61 -10.94
CA MET A 249 0.38 -2.52 -10.00
C MET A 249 -0.12 -3.95 -10.22
N TYR A 250 0.80 -4.92 -10.18
CA TYR A 250 0.51 -6.34 -10.21
C TYR A 250 0.84 -6.94 -8.86
N GLN A 251 -0.13 -7.65 -8.30
CA GLN A 251 -0.02 -8.30 -7.01
C GLN A 251 -0.21 -9.80 -7.17
N LEU A 252 0.75 -10.58 -6.71
CA LEU A 252 0.64 -12.02 -6.57
C LEU A 252 0.36 -12.32 -5.09
N THR A 253 -0.80 -12.89 -4.80
CA THR A 253 -1.20 -13.25 -3.44
C THR A 253 -1.21 -14.77 -3.30
N PRO A 254 -0.65 -15.38 -2.24
CA PRO A 254 -0.70 -16.82 -2.08
C PRO A 254 -2.14 -17.33 -2.11
N ILE A 255 -2.35 -18.48 -2.74
CA ILE A 255 -3.63 -19.18 -2.69
C ILE A 255 -3.73 -19.83 -1.31
N GLU A 256 -4.71 -19.41 -0.51
CA GLU A 256 -4.99 -20.09 0.76
C GLU A 256 -5.44 -21.52 0.47
N VAL A 257 -4.62 -22.49 0.88
CA VAL A 257 -5.03 -23.88 0.90
C VAL A 257 -5.89 -24.05 2.13
N ASP A 258 -7.20 -24.26 1.94
CA ASP A 258 -8.09 -24.73 3.00
C ASP A 258 -7.60 -26.10 3.46
N THR A 259 -6.64 -26.12 4.39
CA THR A 259 -6.33 -27.30 5.16
C THR A 259 -7.50 -27.46 6.10
N GLY A 260 -8.55 -28.15 5.62
CA GLY A 260 -9.71 -28.51 6.40
C GLY A 260 -9.29 -29.30 7.64
N ASP A 261 -8.88 -28.58 8.68
CA ASP A 261 -8.81 -29.08 10.03
C ASP A 261 -10.26 -29.15 10.50
N ASP A 262 -10.93 -30.22 10.07
CA ASP A 262 -12.01 -30.82 10.82
C ASP A 262 -11.42 -31.13 12.20
N VAL A 263 -11.55 -30.16 13.11
CA VAL A 263 -11.39 -30.38 14.54
C VAL A 263 -12.36 -31.51 14.88
N LYS A 264 -11.83 -32.72 15.00
CA LYS A 264 -12.54 -33.81 15.67
C LYS A 264 -12.70 -33.36 17.12
N GLU A 265 -13.82 -32.69 17.39
CA GLU A 265 -14.29 -32.48 18.74
C GLU A 265 -14.44 -33.87 19.38
N THR A 266 -13.50 -34.19 20.27
CA THR A 266 -13.70 -35.27 21.23
C THR A 266 -14.90 -34.89 22.07
N GLU A 267 -15.98 -35.69 21.92
CA GLU A 267 -17.19 -35.59 22.71
C GLU A 267 -16.87 -35.55 24.20
N ASP A 268 -17.10 -34.40 24.83
CA ASP A 268 -17.41 -34.35 26.25
C ASP A 268 -18.69 -33.51 26.44
N SER A 269 -19.69 -34.20 26.94
CA SER A 269 -21.06 -33.75 27.14
C SER A 269 -21.17 -32.48 27.99
N ASN A 270 -21.75 -31.41 27.43
CA ASN A 270 -22.86 -30.62 27.99
C ASN A 270 -23.15 -29.37 27.15
N SER A 271 -24.08 -29.52 26.20
CA SER A 271 -25.10 -28.54 25.80
C SER A 271 -24.80 -27.02 25.83
N ILE A 272 -24.70 -26.40 24.65
CA ILE A 272 -25.55 -25.27 24.21
C ILE A 272 -25.76 -25.41 22.69
N PRO A 273 -26.99 -25.36 22.14
CA PRO A 273 -27.19 -25.42 20.70
C PRO A 273 -26.83 -24.08 20.06
N SER A 274 -25.84 -24.06 19.17
CA SER A 274 -25.60 -22.94 18.27
C SER A 274 -26.72 -22.92 17.22
N ILE A 275 -27.53 -21.86 17.27
CA ILE A 275 -28.62 -21.60 16.34
C ILE A 275 -28.01 -21.10 15.02
N SER A 276 -28.02 -21.93 13.99
CA SER A 276 -27.78 -21.48 12.61
C SER A 276 -28.99 -20.67 12.12
N ILE A 277 -28.89 -19.34 12.15
CA ILE A 277 -29.90 -18.43 11.59
C ILE A 277 -29.64 -18.29 10.08
N ILE A 278 -30.34 -19.08 9.27
CA ILE A 278 -30.55 -18.76 7.85
C ILE A 278 -31.85 -17.94 7.80
N ALA A 279 -31.74 -16.61 7.67
CA ALA A 279 -32.87 -15.73 7.44
C ALA A 279 -32.95 -15.39 5.94
N SER A 280 -33.95 -15.98 5.27
CA SER A 280 -34.35 -15.67 3.91
C SER A 280 -35.44 -14.61 3.90
N LEU A 281 -35.31 -13.56 3.07
CA LEU A 281 -36.44 -12.73 2.67
C LEU A 281 -36.29 -12.19 1.24
N SER A 282 -37.03 -12.81 0.34
CA SER A 282 -37.30 -12.36 -1.02
C SER A 282 -38.60 -11.56 -1.03
N CYS A 283 -38.56 -10.32 -1.52
CA CYS A 283 -39.72 -9.50 -1.81
C CYS A 283 -39.71 -9.12 -3.29
N VAL A 284 -40.56 -9.73 -4.12
CA VAL A 284 -41.00 -9.14 -5.38
C VAL A 284 -42.52 -9.25 -5.49
N VAL A 285 -43.12 -8.08 -5.62
CA VAL A 285 -44.55 -7.81 -5.78
C VAL A 285 -44.97 -8.11 -7.21
N ALA A 286 -46.07 -8.86 -7.39
CA ALA A 286 -46.85 -8.82 -8.63
C ALA A 286 -48.34 -8.80 -8.28
N ALA A 287 -49.01 -7.73 -8.71
CA ALA A 287 -50.43 -7.47 -8.49
C ALA A 287 -51.29 -7.98 -9.66
N ALA A 288 -52.55 -8.32 -9.31
CA ALA A 288 -53.73 -8.53 -10.16
C ALA A 288 -53.70 -9.77 -11.09
N ALA A 289 -54.77 -10.54 -11.31
CA ALA A 289 -56.19 -10.25 -11.15
C ALA A 289 -56.98 -11.52 -10.77
N LEU A 290 -58.12 -11.25 -10.11
CA LEU A 290 -59.13 -12.18 -9.64
C LEU A 290 -59.89 -12.90 -10.77
N LEU A 291 -60.22 -14.17 -10.48
CA LEU A 291 -61.50 -14.85 -10.72
C LEU A 291 -61.98 -15.07 -12.16
N GLN A 292 -62.15 -16.34 -12.53
CA GLN A 292 -63.48 -16.98 -12.66
C GLN A 292 -63.31 -18.51 -12.84
N ARG A 293 -63.70 -19.30 -11.83
CA ARG A 293 -64.92 -20.15 -11.82
C ARG A 293 -64.96 -21.22 -12.94
N LYS A 294 -64.69 -22.47 -12.58
CA LYS A 294 -65.72 -23.51 -12.38
C LYS A 294 -65.15 -24.73 -11.68
#